data_AF-L5JSW3-F1
#
_entry.id   AF-L5JSW3-F1
#
_cell.length_a   1.000
_cell.length_b   1.000
_cell.length_c   1.000
_cell.angle_alpha   90.00
_cell.angle_beta   90.00
_cell.angle_gamma   90.00
#
_symmetry.space_group_name_H-M   'P 1'
#
loop_
_entity.id
_entity.type
_entity.pdbx_description
1 polymer ?
#
loop_
_entity_poly.entity_id
_entity_poly.type
_entity_poly.pdbx_seq_one_letter_code
_entity_poly.pdbx_strand_id
1 'polypeptide(L)'
;MPLDKMVDLSGNQLRRCPVHVCSFRELVKLYLSDNHLSSLPLELGQLQNLQILALDFNNFKALPQVVCTLKQLCILYLGNNKLCDLPNELSLLQNLRTLWVEANCLTQLPDVVCELSLLKTLHAGSNALRLLPGQLRRLQELRTIWLSGNLLTDFPPVLLHMPFLEVIDVDRNSIRYFPSLAHLSSLKVAKGVRRVGRWAEETPEPDPRKARRYALVKEESQEAQAPTLPPLLPPSDS
;
A
#
# COMPACT_ATOMS: atom_id res chain seq x y z
N MET A 1 3.79 -21.65 28.81
CA MET A 1 4.06 -20.48 27.94
C MET A 1 5.37 -20.76 27.20
N PRO A 2 5.51 -20.48 25.89
CA PRO A 2 6.78 -20.67 25.18
C PRO A 2 7.82 -19.66 25.68
N LEU A 3 9.07 -20.10 25.89
CA LEU A 3 10.16 -19.22 26.35
C LEU A 3 10.37 -18.03 25.39
N ASP A 4 10.22 -18.28 24.09
CA ASP A 4 10.53 -17.29 23.05
C ASP A 4 9.38 -16.32 22.77
N LYS A 5 8.30 -16.37 23.57
CA LYS A 5 7.09 -15.55 23.39
C LYS A 5 6.56 -15.60 21.95
N MET A 6 6.79 -16.74 21.30
CA MET A 6 6.45 -17.02 19.92
C MET A 6 5.67 -18.33 19.87
N VAL A 7 4.60 -18.33 19.08
CA VAL A 7 3.81 -19.51 18.75
C VAL A 7 3.73 -19.60 17.25
N ASP A 8 4.12 -20.75 16.71
CA ASP A 8 3.97 -21.08 15.30
C ASP A 8 2.96 -22.23 15.16
N LEU A 9 1.88 -21.93 14.45
CA LEU A 9 0.81 -22.86 14.10
C LEU A 9 0.63 -22.93 12.57
N SER A 10 1.65 -22.57 11.81
CA SER A 10 1.58 -22.59 10.35
C SER A 10 1.51 -24.01 9.79
N GLY A 11 0.86 -24.21 8.64
CA GLY A 11 0.81 -25.51 7.95
C GLY A 11 -0.03 -26.60 8.61
N ASN A 12 -0.89 -26.24 9.59
CA ASN A 12 -1.65 -27.21 10.38
C ASN A 12 -3.08 -27.46 9.85
N GLN A 13 -3.40 -26.99 8.64
CA GLN A 13 -4.72 -27.14 8.00
C GLN A 13 -5.88 -26.63 8.88
N LEU A 14 -5.61 -25.66 9.76
CA LEU A 14 -6.55 -25.15 10.74
C LEU A 14 -7.70 -24.42 10.05
N ARG A 15 -8.93 -24.84 10.32
CA ARG A 15 -10.14 -24.10 9.90
C ARG A 15 -10.52 -22.98 10.88
N ARG A 16 -10.05 -23.08 12.13
CA ARG A 16 -10.29 -22.11 13.20
C ARG A 16 -9.02 -21.96 14.03
N CYS A 17 -8.73 -20.73 14.47
CA CYS A 17 -7.61 -20.47 15.37
C CYS A 17 -7.91 -21.05 16.77
N PRO A 18 -7.00 -21.81 17.39
CA PRO A 18 -7.19 -22.32 18.75
C PRO A 18 -7.25 -21.19 19.78
N VAL A 19 -8.39 -21.06 20.47
CA VAL A 19 -8.61 -19.99 21.46
C VAL A 19 -7.59 -19.99 22.61
N HIS A 20 -7.04 -21.16 22.96
CA HIS A 20 -6.05 -21.30 24.03
C HIS A 20 -4.76 -20.49 23.78
N VAL A 21 -4.39 -20.26 22.51
CA VAL A 21 -3.22 -19.42 22.17
C VAL A 21 -3.41 -17.97 22.65
N CYS A 22 -4.66 -17.51 22.68
CA CYS A 22 -5.02 -16.16 23.11
C CYS A 22 -4.80 -15.94 24.61
N SER A 23 -4.62 -17.02 25.40
CA SER A 23 -4.31 -16.92 26.84
C SER A 23 -2.88 -16.47 27.12
N PHE A 24 -1.95 -16.58 26.16
CA PHE A 24 -0.56 -16.19 26.31
C PHE A 24 -0.37 -14.69 26.15
N ARG A 25 -0.75 -13.89 27.15
CA ARG A 25 -0.76 -12.41 27.09
C ARG A 25 0.60 -11.75 26.82
N GLU A 26 1.70 -12.45 27.10
CA GLU A 26 3.05 -11.97 26.80
C GLU A 26 3.54 -12.38 25.40
N LEU A 27 2.68 -12.99 24.56
CA LEU A 27 3.05 -13.39 23.20
C LEU A 27 3.41 -12.17 22.35
N VAL A 28 4.54 -12.26 21.67
CA VAL A 28 5.10 -11.22 20.79
C VAL A 28 4.93 -11.60 19.33
N LYS A 29 4.99 -12.89 19.00
CA LYS A 29 4.93 -13.39 17.62
C LYS A 29 3.92 -14.53 17.50
N LEU A 30 3.01 -14.42 16.54
CA LEU A 30 2.04 -15.46 16.23
C LEU A 30 2.05 -15.73 14.73
N TYR A 31 2.40 -16.96 14.36
CA TYR A 31 2.37 -17.42 12.99
C TYR A 31 1.22 -18.40 12.81
N LEU A 32 0.33 -18.08 11.87
CA LEU A 32 -0.85 -18.85 11.50
C LEU A 32 -0.91 -19.04 9.97
N SER A 33 0.23 -18.91 9.30
CA SER A 33 0.31 -18.97 7.83
C SER A 33 0.02 -20.38 7.31
N ASP A 34 -0.39 -20.51 6.05
CA ASP A 34 -0.65 -21.81 5.40
C ASP A 34 -1.68 -22.66 6.17
N ASN A 35 -2.87 -22.09 6.34
CA ASN A 35 -4.00 -22.73 7.00
C ASN A 35 -5.28 -22.49 6.19
N HIS A 36 -6.45 -22.79 6.76
CA HIS A 36 -7.75 -22.57 6.14
C HIS A 36 -8.61 -21.61 6.95
N LEU A 37 -7.99 -20.64 7.62
CA LEU A 37 -8.66 -19.68 8.46
C LEU A 37 -9.46 -18.69 7.61
N SER A 38 -10.68 -18.40 8.05
CA SER A 38 -11.54 -17.36 7.47
C SER A 38 -12.01 -16.33 8.50
N SER A 39 -11.71 -16.58 9.78
CA SER A 39 -12.06 -15.73 10.92
C SER A 39 -11.05 -15.94 12.05
N LEU A 40 -10.91 -14.94 12.92
CA LEU A 40 -10.11 -15.03 14.14
C LEU A 40 -11.02 -14.84 15.37
N PRO A 41 -10.72 -15.51 16.49
CA PRO A 41 -11.46 -15.36 17.75
C PRO A 41 -11.32 -13.94 18.30
N LEU A 42 -12.36 -13.44 18.99
CA LEU A 42 -12.34 -12.12 19.64
C LEU A 42 -11.29 -12.06 20.76
N GLU A 43 -11.00 -13.21 21.37
CA GLU A 43 -9.99 -13.41 22.39
C GLU A 43 -8.58 -13.05 21.89
N LEU A 44 -8.33 -13.05 20.58
CA LEU A 44 -7.06 -12.62 20.01
C LEU A 44 -6.70 -11.19 20.45
N GLY A 45 -7.70 -10.33 20.66
CA GLY A 45 -7.52 -8.97 21.18
C GLY A 45 -6.91 -8.90 22.57
N GLN A 46 -6.78 -10.01 23.30
CA GLN A 46 -6.07 -10.05 24.58
C GLN A 46 -4.54 -10.01 24.43
N LEU A 47 -4.02 -10.29 23.23
CA LEU A 47 -2.58 -10.35 22.92
C LEU A 47 -1.99 -8.95 22.69
N GLN A 48 -2.10 -8.06 23.68
CA GLN A 48 -1.73 -6.65 23.57
C GLN A 48 -0.22 -6.40 23.36
N ASN A 49 0.62 -7.42 23.56
CA ASN A 49 2.06 -7.37 23.30
C ASN A 49 2.47 -7.90 21.92
N LEU A 50 1.50 -8.33 21.09
CA LEU A 50 1.78 -8.93 19.80
C LEU A 50 2.36 -7.89 18.84
N GLN A 51 3.55 -8.18 18.31
CA GLN A 51 4.28 -7.33 17.37
C GLN A 51 4.27 -7.90 15.96
N ILE A 52 4.20 -9.23 15.82
CA ILE A 52 4.19 -9.91 14.52
C ILE A 52 3.00 -10.86 14.47
N LEU A 53 2.17 -10.68 13.44
CA LEU A 53 1.06 -11.57 13.13
C LEU A 53 1.16 -12.00 11.66
N ALA A 54 1.34 -13.30 11.43
CA ALA A 54 1.36 -13.86 10.09
C ALA A 54 0.09 -14.68 9.83
N LEU A 55 -0.64 -14.29 8.78
CA LEU A 55 -1.90 -14.89 8.35
C LEU A 55 -1.86 -15.21 6.85
N ASP A 56 -0.67 -15.33 6.27
CA ASP A 56 -0.51 -15.62 4.84
C ASP A 56 -1.12 -16.96 4.47
N PHE A 57 -1.50 -17.15 3.21
CA PHE A 57 -2.01 -18.43 2.69
C PHE A 57 -3.19 -18.95 3.54
N ASN A 58 -4.23 -18.12 3.63
CA ASN A 58 -5.48 -18.42 4.32
C ASN A 58 -6.67 -18.01 3.43
N ASN A 59 -7.88 -18.04 3.99
CA ASN A 59 -9.13 -17.80 3.27
C ASN A 59 -9.86 -16.53 3.74
N PHE A 60 -9.13 -15.53 4.24
CA PHE A 60 -9.73 -14.27 4.72
C PHE A 60 -10.31 -13.47 3.54
N LYS A 61 -11.61 -13.18 3.59
CA LYS A 61 -12.30 -12.28 2.64
C LYS A 61 -12.24 -10.81 3.07
N ALA A 62 -12.09 -10.58 4.37
CA ALA A 62 -11.89 -9.29 5.00
C ALA A 62 -10.95 -9.47 6.19
N LEU A 63 -10.22 -8.41 6.56
CA LEU A 63 -9.41 -8.41 7.77
C LEU A 63 -10.33 -8.43 9.02
N PRO A 64 -10.19 -9.40 9.93
CA PRO A 64 -11.00 -9.42 11.14
C PRO A 64 -10.70 -8.19 12.02
N GLN A 65 -11.76 -7.50 12.47
CA GLN A 65 -11.67 -6.29 13.30
C GLN A 65 -10.84 -6.47 14.58
N VAL A 66 -10.80 -7.68 15.12
CA VAL A 66 -9.96 -8.01 16.29
C VAL A 66 -8.47 -7.74 16.05
N VAL A 67 -7.98 -7.87 14.81
CA VAL A 67 -6.57 -7.57 14.48
C VAL A 67 -6.27 -6.08 14.69
N CYS A 68 -7.23 -5.20 14.40
CA CYS A 68 -7.09 -3.76 14.59
C CYS A 68 -7.02 -3.33 16.07
N THR A 69 -7.31 -4.23 17.01
CA THR A 69 -7.17 -3.97 18.45
C THR A 69 -5.76 -4.18 18.98
N LEU A 70 -4.85 -4.74 18.18
CA LEU A 70 -3.48 -5.11 18.56
C LEU A 70 -2.52 -3.93 18.36
N LYS A 71 -2.58 -2.94 19.25
CA LYS A 71 -1.88 -1.64 19.09
C LYS A 71 -0.35 -1.71 18.98
N GLN A 72 0.27 -2.81 19.45
CA GLN A 72 1.72 -3.02 19.38
C GLN A 72 2.17 -3.70 18.08
N LEU A 73 1.24 -4.01 17.17
CA LEU A 73 1.55 -4.73 15.94
C LEU A 73 2.46 -3.88 15.05
N CYS A 74 3.62 -4.45 14.72
CA CYS A 74 4.64 -3.85 13.87
C CYS A 74 4.62 -4.47 12.46
N ILE A 75 4.31 -5.76 12.37
CA ILE A 75 4.34 -6.52 11.11
C ILE A 75 3.05 -7.33 11.00
N LEU A 76 2.33 -7.12 9.89
CA LEU A 76 1.12 -7.84 9.56
C LEU A 76 1.26 -8.48 8.19
N TYR A 77 1.25 -9.81 8.15
CA TYR A 77 1.24 -10.55 6.90
C TYR A 77 -0.15 -11.11 6.60
N LEU A 78 -0.68 -10.77 5.43
CA LEU A 78 -2.00 -11.15 4.91
C LEU A 78 -1.92 -11.58 3.45
N GLY A 79 -0.74 -11.96 2.97
CA GLY A 79 -0.53 -12.37 1.58
C GLY A 79 -1.31 -13.65 1.24
N ASN A 80 -1.61 -13.86 -0.04
CA ASN A 80 -2.31 -15.07 -0.50
C ASN A 80 -3.63 -15.33 0.27
N ASN A 81 -4.49 -14.31 0.30
CA ASN A 81 -5.84 -14.38 0.87
C ASN A 81 -6.86 -13.95 -0.20
N LYS A 82 -8.08 -13.58 0.20
CA LYS A 82 -9.16 -13.14 -0.69
C LYS A 82 -9.67 -11.75 -0.30
N LEU A 83 -8.79 -10.90 0.21
CA LEU A 83 -9.12 -9.56 0.68
C LEU A 83 -9.47 -8.67 -0.52
N CYS A 84 -10.67 -8.10 -0.52
CA CYS A 84 -11.08 -7.10 -1.51
C CYS A 84 -10.95 -5.66 -0.98
N ASP A 85 -10.86 -5.50 0.34
CA ASP A 85 -10.74 -4.20 1.02
C ASP A 85 -10.07 -4.38 2.40
N LEU A 86 -9.68 -3.26 3.02
CA LEU A 86 -9.16 -3.19 4.39
C LEU A 86 -10.04 -2.27 5.24
N PRO A 87 -10.36 -2.64 6.49
CA PRO A 87 -11.24 -1.87 7.36
C PRO A 87 -10.61 -0.54 7.79
N ASN A 88 -11.45 0.48 8.01
CA ASN A 88 -11.01 1.82 8.48
C ASN A 88 -10.32 1.76 9.85
N GLU A 89 -10.65 0.76 10.67
CA GLU A 89 -10.04 0.51 11.96
C GLU A 89 -8.55 0.11 11.84
N LEU A 90 -8.06 -0.24 10.64
CA LEU A 90 -6.64 -0.49 10.42
C LEU A 90 -5.78 0.72 10.81
N SER A 91 -6.33 1.95 10.71
CA SER A 91 -5.71 3.18 11.19
C SER A 91 -5.33 3.14 12.68
N LEU A 92 -5.93 2.27 13.49
CA LEU A 92 -5.57 2.13 14.90
C LEU A 92 -4.19 1.50 15.11
N LEU A 93 -3.64 0.81 14.11
CA LEU A 93 -2.33 0.16 14.15
C LEU A 93 -1.18 1.14 13.87
N GLN A 94 -1.06 2.16 14.72
CA GLN A 94 -0.10 3.27 14.55
C GLN A 94 1.37 2.84 14.63
N ASN A 95 1.67 1.64 15.15
CA ASN A 95 3.02 1.07 15.20
C ASN A 95 3.37 0.22 13.97
N LEU A 96 2.45 0.05 13.01
CA LEU A 96 2.66 -0.83 11.87
C LEU A 96 3.76 -0.29 10.96
N ARG A 97 4.80 -1.09 10.75
CA ARG A 97 5.97 -0.80 9.91
C ARG A 97 5.95 -1.58 8.61
N THR A 98 5.37 -2.78 8.63
CA THR A 98 5.30 -3.67 7.47
C THR A 98 3.89 -4.20 7.31
N LEU A 99 3.32 -3.99 6.12
CA LEU A 99 2.03 -4.53 5.71
C LEU A 99 2.21 -5.36 4.43
N TRP A 100 1.84 -6.64 4.49
CA TRP A 100 1.87 -7.55 3.35
C TRP A 100 0.46 -7.95 2.96
N VAL A 101 0.00 -7.50 1.80
CA VAL A 101 -1.31 -7.81 1.21
C VAL A 101 -1.17 -8.30 -0.23
N GLU A 102 0.00 -8.83 -0.58
CA GLU A 102 0.26 -9.43 -1.90
C GLU A 102 -0.70 -10.59 -2.20
N ALA A 103 -1.01 -10.85 -3.48
CA ALA A 103 -1.84 -11.98 -3.88
C ALA A 103 -3.22 -11.97 -3.18
N ASN A 104 -3.92 -10.84 -3.31
CA ASN A 104 -5.29 -10.64 -2.82
C ASN A 104 -6.17 -10.13 -3.98
N CYS A 105 -7.35 -9.60 -3.68
CA CYS A 105 -8.33 -9.11 -4.64
C CYS A 105 -8.55 -7.60 -4.55
N LEU A 106 -7.55 -6.84 -4.09
CA LEU A 106 -7.66 -5.38 -3.94
C LEU A 106 -7.74 -4.71 -5.32
N THR A 107 -8.85 -4.02 -5.60
CA THR A 107 -9.01 -3.22 -6.83
C THR A 107 -8.48 -1.80 -6.70
N GLN A 108 -8.41 -1.31 -5.46
CA GLN A 108 -7.83 -0.02 -5.07
C GLN A 108 -7.08 -0.21 -3.76
N LEU A 109 -6.08 0.64 -3.50
CA LEU A 109 -5.42 0.69 -2.20
C LEU A 109 -6.28 1.58 -1.28
N PRO A 110 -6.83 1.06 -0.17
CA PRO A 110 -7.72 1.83 0.69
C PRO A 110 -7.01 3.03 1.33
N ASP A 111 -7.71 4.16 1.46
CA ASP A 111 -7.15 5.40 2.03
C ASP A 111 -6.62 5.22 3.46
N VAL A 112 -7.20 4.29 4.23
CA VAL A 112 -6.75 3.93 5.57
C VAL A 112 -5.28 3.50 5.62
N VAL A 113 -4.75 2.90 4.54
CA VAL A 113 -3.32 2.54 4.46
C VAL A 113 -2.44 3.79 4.49
N CYS A 114 -2.94 4.92 3.98
CA CYS A 114 -2.24 6.20 3.97
C CYS A 114 -2.22 6.90 5.34
N GLU A 115 -2.92 6.36 6.34
CA GLU A 115 -2.95 6.86 7.72
C GLU A 115 -1.90 6.17 8.62
N LEU A 116 -1.26 5.11 8.12
CA LEU A 116 -0.23 4.34 8.83
C LEU A 116 1.13 5.06 8.77
N SER A 117 1.26 6.17 9.49
CA SER A 117 2.41 7.09 9.40
C SER A 117 3.81 6.47 9.57
N LEU A 118 3.92 5.36 10.31
CA LEU A 118 5.18 4.65 10.56
C LEU A 118 5.46 3.51 9.55
N LEU A 119 4.61 3.33 8.53
CA LEU A 119 4.74 2.27 7.55
C LEU A 119 5.99 2.49 6.70
N LYS A 120 6.89 1.51 6.73
CA LYS A 120 8.16 1.49 5.99
C LYS A 120 8.10 0.62 4.76
N THR A 121 7.32 -0.46 4.82
CA THR A 121 7.27 -1.47 3.79
C THR A 121 5.82 -1.85 3.49
N LEU A 122 5.43 -1.70 2.22
CA LEU A 122 4.12 -2.10 1.71
C LEU A 122 4.29 -3.10 0.57
N HIS A 123 3.82 -4.32 0.77
CA HIS A 123 3.71 -5.32 -0.30
C HIS A 123 2.26 -5.43 -0.74
N ALA A 124 1.94 -4.94 -1.95
CA ALA A 124 0.61 -5.00 -2.55
C ALA A 124 0.66 -5.53 -3.99
N GLY A 125 1.66 -6.37 -4.30
CA GLY A 125 1.76 -7.05 -5.59
C GLY A 125 0.65 -8.08 -5.82
N SER A 126 0.53 -8.59 -7.05
CA SER A 126 -0.44 -9.61 -7.45
C SER A 126 -1.87 -9.31 -6.99
N ASN A 127 -2.32 -8.07 -7.19
CA ASN A 127 -3.68 -7.60 -6.90
C ASN A 127 -4.32 -7.06 -8.20
N ALA A 128 -5.45 -6.36 -8.11
CA ALA A 128 -6.13 -5.74 -9.23
C ALA A 128 -6.04 -4.19 -9.20
N LEU A 129 -4.97 -3.63 -8.60
CA LEU A 129 -4.82 -2.20 -8.42
C LEU A 129 -4.69 -1.49 -9.78
N ARG A 130 -5.55 -0.50 -10.03
CA ARG A 130 -5.51 0.34 -11.24
C ARG A 130 -4.84 1.68 -11.02
N LEU A 131 -4.90 2.18 -9.79
CA LEU A 131 -4.36 3.47 -9.37
C LEU A 131 -3.98 3.42 -7.89
N LEU A 132 -3.10 4.33 -7.48
CA LEU A 132 -2.78 4.58 -6.07
C LEU A 132 -3.43 5.89 -5.63
N PRO A 133 -3.91 6.00 -4.38
CA PRO A 133 -4.46 7.24 -3.86
C PRO A 133 -3.36 8.31 -3.75
N GLY A 134 -3.71 9.56 -4.05
CA GLY A 134 -2.78 10.70 -3.92
C GLY A 134 -2.34 10.95 -2.48
N GLN A 135 -3.13 10.48 -1.52
CA GLN A 135 -2.88 10.53 -0.08
C GLN A 135 -1.70 9.64 0.34
N LEU A 136 -1.25 8.71 -0.51
CA LEU A 136 -0.09 7.84 -0.23
C LEU A 136 1.18 8.63 0.11
N ARG A 137 1.29 9.87 -0.39
CA ARG A 137 2.36 10.82 -0.03
C ARG A 137 2.45 11.12 1.47
N ARG A 138 1.42 10.82 2.27
CA ARG A 138 1.43 10.98 3.73
C ARG A 138 2.38 9.99 4.42
N LEU A 139 2.72 8.89 3.76
CA LEU A 139 3.63 7.87 4.30
C LEU A 139 5.10 8.31 4.17
N GLN A 140 5.51 9.25 5.02
CA GLN A 140 6.86 9.83 5.02
C GLN A 140 7.95 8.81 5.40
N GLU A 141 7.58 7.75 6.13
CA GLU A 141 8.48 6.67 6.52
C GLU A 141 8.58 5.55 5.46
N LEU A 142 7.80 5.59 4.39
CA LEU A 142 7.80 4.53 3.38
C LEU A 142 9.15 4.50 2.65
N ARG A 143 9.80 3.34 2.66
CA ARG A 143 11.06 3.06 1.97
C ARG A 143 10.88 2.05 0.85
N THR A 144 9.92 1.14 0.98
CA THR A 144 9.76 0.02 0.06
C THR A 144 8.30 -0.18 -0.31
N ILE A 145 8.03 -0.22 -1.60
CA ILE A 145 6.70 -0.49 -2.14
C ILE A 145 6.78 -1.51 -3.28
N TRP A 146 6.02 -2.60 -3.15
CA TRP A 146 5.90 -3.64 -4.16
C TRP A 146 4.48 -3.65 -4.72
N LEU A 147 4.38 -3.40 -6.03
CA LEU A 147 3.13 -3.29 -6.79
C LEU A 147 3.15 -4.18 -8.03
N SER A 148 4.09 -5.12 -8.12
CA SER A 148 4.19 -5.98 -9.29
C SER A 148 2.95 -6.82 -9.50
N GLY A 149 2.59 -7.15 -10.74
CA GLY A 149 1.42 -8.00 -11.02
C GLY A 149 0.07 -7.32 -10.74
N ASN A 150 -0.03 -6.01 -10.96
CA ASN A 150 -1.26 -5.24 -10.85
C ASN A 150 -1.75 -4.77 -12.24
N LEU A 151 -2.76 -3.90 -12.27
CA LEU A 151 -3.39 -3.37 -13.48
C LEU A 151 -3.06 -1.88 -13.72
N LEU A 152 -1.90 -1.41 -13.26
CA LEU A 152 -1.48 -0.01 -13.44
C LEU A 152 -1.20 0.26 -14.93
N THR A 153 -1.86 1.27 -15.52
CA THR A 153 -1.65 1.68 -16.92
C THR A 153 -0.61 2.78 -17.07
N ASP A 154 -0.40 3.55 -16.01
CA ASP A 154 0.53 4.67 -15.96
C ASP A 154 1.35 4.57 -14.67
N PHE A 155 2.58 5.07 -14.70
CA PHE A 155 3.39 5.11 -13.49
C PHE A 155 2.70 6.01 -12.46
N PRO A 156 2.49 5.57 -11.20
CA PRO A 156 1.77 6.36 -10.22
C PRO A 156 2.52 7.66 -9.88
N PRO A 157 1.99 8.86 -10.22
CA PRO A 157 2.73 10.11 -10.06
C PRO A 157 2.99 10.46 -8.58
N VAL A 158 2.18 9.91 -7.67
CA VAL A 158 2.38 10.08 -6.21
C VAL A 158 3.76 9.57 -5.77
N LEU A 159 4.28 8.50 -6.36
CA LEU A 159 5.58 7.92 -6.00
C LEU A 159 6.76 8.83 -6.38
N LEU A 160 6.58 9.69 -7.38
CA LEU A 160 7.60 10.68 -7.77
C LEU A 160 7.83 11.75 -6.69
N HIS A 161 6.86 11.93 -5.79
CA HIS A 161 6.90 12.92 -4.72
C HIS A 161 7.28 12.31 -3.36
N MET A 162 7.80 11.08 -3.35
CA MET A 162 8.19 10.35 -2.14
C MET A 162 9.71 10.12 -2.13
N PRO A 163 10.51 11.12 -1.71
CA PRO A 163 11.97 11.15 -1.93
C PRO A 163 12.75 10.08 -1.15
N PHE A 164 12.15 9.51 -0.11
CA PHE A 164 12.77 8.49 0.74
C PHE A 164 12.52 7.05 0.25
N LEU A 165 11.82 6.86 -0.87
CA LEU A 165 11.64 5.53 -1.45
C LEU A 165 13.00 4.97 -1.90
N GLU A 166 13.33 3.81 -1.36
CA GLU A 166 14.52 3.04 -1.69
C GLU A 166 14.23 1.95 -2.72
N VAL A 167 13.03 1.36 -2.69
CA VAL A 167 12.64 0.24 -3.57
C VAL A 167 11.23 0.45 -4.08
N ILE A 168 11.08 0.42 -5.41
CA ILE A 168 9.80 0.47 -6.10
C ILE A 168 9.78 -0.70 -7.09
N ASP A 169 8.88 -1.65 -6.88
CA ASP A 169 8.59 -2.70 -7.86
C ASP A 169 7.21 -2.45 -8.50
N VAL A 170 7.19 -2.29 -9.82
CA VAL A 170 5.98 -2.14 -10.64
C VAL A 170 5.98 -3.12 -11.81
N ASP A 171 6.79 -4.18 -11.75
CA ASP A 171 6.87 -5.19 -12.81
C ASP A 171 5.50 -5.86 -13.06
N ARG A 172 5.31 -6.48 -14.23
CA ARG A 172 4.05 -7.18 -14.58
C ARG A 172 2.79 -6.31 -14.41
N ASN A 173 2.92 -5.02 -14.70
CA ASN A 173 1.80 -4.08 -14.90
C ASN A 173 1.66 -3.73 -16.39
N SER A 174 0.72 -2.84 -16.74
CA SER A 174 0.52 -2.34 -18.11
C SER A 174 1.01 -0.89 -18.28
N ILE A 175 2.08 -0.51 -17.58
CA ILE A 175 2.59 0.86 -17.57
C ILE A 175 3.08 1.26 -18.96
N ARG A 176 2.44 2.28 -19.54
CA ARG A 176 2.73 2.76 -20.91
C ARG A 176 4.02 3.59 -20.98
N TYR A 177 4.24 4.42 -19.97
CA TYR A 177 5.38 5.33 -19.90
C TYR A 177 6.00 5.26 -18.51
N PHE A 178 7.32 5.09 -18.47
CA PHE A 178 8.10 5.08 -17.25
C PHE A 178 8.84 6.43 -17.15
N PRO A 179 8.54 7.26 -16.13
CA PRO A 179 9.18 8.57 -15.96
C PRO A 179 10.64 8.43 -15.53
N SER A 180 11.40 9.53 -15.66
CA SER A 180 12.72 9.62 -15.04
C SER A 180 12.59 9.58 -13.52
N LEU A 181 13.44 8.79 -12.87
CA LEU A 181 13.55 8.69 -11.41
C LEU A 181 14.85 9.30 -10.88
N ALA A 182 15.57 10.09 -11.69
CA ALA A 182 16.88 10.62 -11.35
C ALA A 182 16.89 11.49 -10.07
N HIS A 183 15.77 12.12 -9.74
CA HIS A 183 15.61 12.92 -8.53
C HIS A 183 15.39 12.09 -7.25
N LEU A 184 15.08 10.80 -7.37
CA LEU A 184 14.94 9.88 -6.23
C LEU A 184 16.29 9.26 -5.87
N SER A 185 17.17 10.06 -5.26
CA SER A 185 18.55 9.67 -4.93
C SER A 185 18.67 8.49 -3.96
N SER A 186 17.62 8.21 -3.17
CA SER A 186 17.58 7.09 -2.22
C SER A 186 17.24 5.76 -2.88
N LEU A 187 16.78 5.77 -4.14
CA LEU A 187 16.33 4.57 -4.84
C LEU A 187 17.53 3.63 -5.08
N LYS A 188 17.60 2.57 -4.29
CA LYS A 188 18.48 1.45 -4.58
C LYS A 188 17.86 0.75 -5.78
N VAL A 189 18.51 0.87 -6.93
CA VAL A 189 18.27 -0.02 -8.06
C VAL A 189 18.64 -1.42 -7.59
N ALA A 190 17.71 -2.11 -6.94
CA ALA A 190 17.92 -3.46 -6.45
C ALA A 190 18.40 -4.29 -7.63
N LYS A 191 19.44 -5.12 -7.42
CA LYS A 191 19.90 -6.11 -8.40
C LYS A 191 18.69 -6.96 -8.80
N GLY A 192 18.02 -6.60 -9.88
CA GLY A 192 16.68 -7.11 -10.19
C GLY A 192 15.78 -6.11 -10.93
N VAL A 193 16.02 -4.79 -10.80
CA VAL A 193 15.46 -3.80 -11.74
C VAL A 193 16.27 -3.88 -13.04
N ARG A 194 16.18 -5.02 -13.71
CA ARG A 194 16.26 -5.01 -15.16
C ARG A 194 14.95 -4.37 -15.58
N ARG A 195 15.02 -3.23 -16.24
CA ARG A 195 13.91 -2.82 -17.11
C ARG A 195 13.61 -4.05 -17.99
N VAL A 196 12.45 -4.69 -17.85
CA VAL A 196 12.11 -5.88 -18.65
C VAL A 196 11.14 -5.45 -19.75
N GLY A 197 11.41 -5.88 -20.99
CA GLY A 197 10.68 -5.46 -22.19
C GLY A 197 11.24 -4.19 -22.82
N ARG A 198 10.40 -3.39 -23.49
CA ARG A 198 10.75 -2.18 -24.27
C ARG A 198 11.53 -1.07 -23.56
N TRP A 199 11.78 -1.22 -22.26
CA TRP A 199 12.50 -0.24 -21.46
C TRP A 199 13.91 -0.72 -21.08
N ALA A 200 14.27 -1.98 -21.39
CA ALA A 200 15.59 -2.58 -21.12
C ALA A 200 16.72 -1.75 -21.73
N GLU A 201 16.47 -1.24 -22.92
CA GLU A 201 17.36 -0.43 -23.72
C GLU A 201 16.51 0.70 -24.30
N GLU A 202 17.12 1.87 -24.55
CA GLU A 202 16.46 3.14 -24.87
C GLU A 202 15.89 3.89 -23.64
N THR A 203 16.66 4.88 -23.21
CA THR A 203 16.09 6.19 -22.89
C THR A 203 15.57 6.79 -24.19
N PRO A 204 14.26 6.77 -24.50
CA PRO A 204 13.78 7.73 -25.47
C PRO A 204 13.84 9.07 -24.75
N GLU A 205 14.76 9.93 -25.16
CA GLU A 205 14.57 11.36 -24.92
C GLU A 205 13.11 11.69 -25.27
N PRO A 206 12.43 12.47 -24.41
CA PRO A 206 11.02 12.76 -24.65
C PRO A 206 10.91 13.47 -26.00
N ASP A 207 10.18 12.87 -26.95
CA ASP A 207 9.81 13.54 -28.19
C ASP A 207 9.18 14.90 -27.82
N PRO A 208 9.84 16.03 -28.16
CA PRO A 208 9.42 17.35 -27.71
C PRO A 208 8.00 17.72 -28.18
N ARG A 209 7.46 16.99 -29.17
CA ARG A 209 6.08 17.13 -29.64
C ARG A 209 5.04 16.57 -28.66
N LYS A 210 5.37 15.52 -27.89
CA LYS A 210 4.47 14.93 -26.88
C LYS A 210 4.51 15.69 -25.56
N ALA A 211 5.67 16.20 -25.16
CA ALA A 211 5.82 17.05 -23.97
C ALA A 211 4.99 18.34 -24.07
N ARG A 212 4.94 18.95 -25.26
CA ARG A 212 4.08 20.12 -25.54
C ARG A 212 2.60 19.83 -25.34
N ARG A 213 2.13 18.63 -25.69
CA ARG A 213 0.71 18.28 -25.55
C ARG A 213 0.28 18.10 -24.09
N TYR A 214 1.18 17.62 -23.22
CA TYR A 214 0.93 17.58 -21.78
C TYR A 214 1.01 18.95 -21.11
N ALA A 215 1.81 19.88 -21.64
CA ALA A 215 1.84 21.27 -21.16
C ALA A 215 0.57 22.04 -21.53
N LEU A 216 0.09 21.90 -22.77
CA LEU A 216 -1.14 22.54 -23.26
C LEU A 216 -2.40 22.10 -22.49
N VAL A 217 -2.54 20.80 -22.17
CA VAL A 217 -3.67 20.31 -21.36
C VAL A 217 -3.62 20.87 -19.93
N LYS A 218 -2.43 21.21 -19.42
CA LYS A 218 -2.23 21.79 -18.09
C LYS A 218 -2.58 23.29 -18.05
N GLU A 219 -2.31 24.00 -19.15
CA GLU A 219 -2.69 25.42 -19.32
C GLU A 219 -4.21 25.57 -19.54
N GLU A 220 -4.83 24.73 -20.39
CA GLU A 220 -6.30 24.74 -20.59
C GLU A 220 -7.07 24.40 -19.30
N SER A 221 -6.48 23.62 -18.39
CA SER A 221 -7.09 23.29 -17.09
C SER A 221 -6.94 24.43 -16.06
N GLN A 222 -5.98 25.35 -16.24
CA GLN A 222 -5.75 26.48 -15.34
C GLN A 222 -6.49 27.75 -15.77
N GLU A 223 -6.76 27.94 -17.07
CA GLU A 223 -7.59 29.07 -17.55
C GLU A 223 -9.07 28.96 -17.20
N ALA A 224 -9.58 27.76 -16.86
CA ALA A 224 -10.97 27.56 -16.45
C ALA A 224 -11.29 28.06 -15.02
N GLN A 225 -10.31 28.61 -14.29
CA GLN A 225 -10.48 29.18 -12.94
C GLN A 225 -9.86 30.58 -12.83
N ALA A 226 -10.27 31.51 -13.69
CA ALA A 226 -10.07 32.95 -13.44
C ALA A 226 -11.29 33.54 -12.70
N PRO A 227 -11.10 34.43 -11.71
CA PRO A 227 -12.21 35.05 -10.99
C PRO A 227 -12.93 36.07 -11.89
N THR A 228 -14.23 35.89 -12.08
CA THR A 228 -15.12 36.85 -12.75
C THR A 228 -15.15 38.18 -11.98
N LEU A 229 -14.71 39.26 -12.63
CA LEU A 229 -14.85 40.64 -12.15
C LEU A 229 -16.34 41.03 -12.01
N PRO A 230 -16.73 41.80 -10.97
CA PRO A 230 -18.09 42.30 -10.85
C PRO A 230 -18.39 43.42 -11.87
N PRO A 231 -19.64 43.58 -12.31
CA PRO A 231 -20.01 44.56 -13.34
C PRO A 231 -19.96 46.00 -12.82
N LEU A 232 -19.46 46.93 -13.66
CA LEU A 232 -19.48 48.37 -13.42
C LEU A 232 -20.91 48.93 -13.54
N LEU A 233 -21.32 49.73 -12.56
CA LEU A 233 -22.54 50.55 -12.59
C LEU A 233 -22.41 51.71 -13.60
N PRO A 234 -23.51 52.09 -14.29
CA PRO A 234 -23.51 53.24 -15.21
C PRO A 234 -23.50 54.57 -14.44
N PRO A 235 -23.02 55.67 -15.08
CA PRO A 235 -22.93 56.97 -14.43
C PRO A 235 -24.31 57.61 -14.23
N SER A 236 -24.49 58.25 -13.08
CA SER A 236 -25.63 59.09 -12.76
C SER A 236 -25.48 60.45 -13.46
N ASP A 237 -26.41 60.79 -14.36
CA ASP A 237 -26.54 62.15 -14.89
C ASP A 237 -27.07 63.10 -13.81
N SER A 238 -26.34 64.19 -13.53
CA SER A 238 -26.82 65.47 -12.98
C SER A 238 -25.81 66.56 -13.29
#